data_AF-A0A091QU22-F1
#
_entry.id   AF-A0A091QU22-F1
#
_cell.length_a   1.000
_cell.length_b   1.000
_cell.length_c   1.000
_cell.angle_alpha   90.00
_cell.angle_beta   90.00
_cell.angle_gamma   90.00
#
_symmetry.space_group_name_H-M   'P 1'
#
loop_
_entity.id
_entity.type
_entity.pdbx_description
1 polymer ?
#
loop_
_entity_poly.entity_id
_entity_poly.type
_entity_poly.pdbx_seq_one_letter_code
_entity_poly.pdbx_strand_id
1 'polypeptide(L)'
;LLKQESPELLQLIEDFEIKLMELKDELHPLLQMVKNGTIPQGKGSRYLQTKYQLYLNYCANISFYLVLKSKRMPVRSHPVIERLVAYRTIINDLAVIDQKLSSQVRMLLKNYYNKKEDKIRREKKFAVFLPLDVKKNKFKRAPALANGRAPAGEPSDESDLDEEAALKYYKMMEEKLKLKRKQNEDQDTAEEAAVLEGADPDKKRGVTYQMIKNKGLTPRRKKIDRNPRVKHREKFRRARIRRRGQVREVRREVQRYGGEHSGIRAGVKKSRKLQ
;
A
#
# COMPACT_ATOMS: atom_id res chain seq x y z
N LEU A 1 13.39 13.51 22.59
CA LEU A 1 12.33 13.87 21.61
C LEU A 1 11.97 12.73 20.67
N LEU A 2 12.70 12.44 19.59
CA LEU A 2 12.27 11.43 18.59
C LEU A 2 12.10 10.00 19.15
N LYS A 3 13.01 9.57 20.04
CA LYS A 3 12.90 8.29 20.78
C LYS A 3 11.72 8.27 21.77
N GLN A 4 11.36 9.42 22.34
CA GLN A 4 10.25 9.54 23.30
C GLN A 4 8.89 9.54 22.60
N GLU A 5 8.80 10.14 21.40
CA GLU A 5 7.54 10.22 20.65
C GLU A 5 7.25 8.96 19.81
N SER A 6 8.28 8.24 19.38
CA SER A 6 8.15 7.01 18.62
C SER A 6 9.41 6.15 18.71
N PRO A 7 9.54 5.28 19.73
CA PRO A 7 10.68 4.36 19.85
C PRO A 7 10.73 3.35 18.69
N GLU A 8 9.57 2.94 18.16
CA GLU A 8 9.42 2.02 17.02
C GLU A 8 10.12 2.51 15.74
N LEU A 9 10.27 3.83 15.60
CA LEU A 9 10.81 4.44 14.38
C LEU A 9 12.24 3.97 14.08
N LEU A 10 13.06 3.81 15.13
CA LEU A 10 14.46 3.42 14.95
C LEU A 10 14.57 2.00 14.40
N GLN A 11 13.79 1.08 14.96
CA GLN A 11 13.71 -0.30 14.48
C GLN A 11 13.22 -0.33 13.02
N LEU A 12 12.23 0.49 12.67
CA LEU A 12 11.73 0.57 11.29
C LEU A 12 12.78 1.13 10.31
N ILE A 13 13.65 2.05 10.73
CA ILE A 13 14.73 2.58 9.90
C ILE A 13 15.80 1.51 9.68
N GLU A 14 16.22 0.81 10.73
CA GLU A 14 17.18 -0.30 10.63
C GLU A 14 16.63 -1.40 9.72
N ASP A 15 15.36 -1.80 9.91
CA ASP A 15 14.68 -2.76 9.06
C ASP A 15 14.62 -2.28 7.59
N PHE A 16 14.38 -0.98 7.37
CA PHE A 16 14.33 -0.41 6.03
C PHE A 16 15.68 -0.50 5.33
N GLU A 17 16.77 -0.17 6.01
CA GLU A 17 18.13 -0.27 5.47
C GLU A 17 18.49 -1.72 5.15
N ILE A 18 18.22 -2.66 6.07
CA ILE A 18 18.47 -4.09 5.88
C ILE A 18 17.69 -4.62 4.67
N LYS A 19 16.39 -4.33 4.58
CA LYS A 19 15.55 -4.82 3.47
C LYS A 19 15.89 -4.16 2.13
N LEU A 20 16.38 -2.92 2.13
CA LEU A 20 16.91 -2.30 0.91
C LEU A 20 18.22 -2.94 0.45
N MET A 21 19.12 -3.29 1.38
CA MET A 21 20.35 -4.02 1.05
C MET A 21 20.01 -5.41 0.48
N GLU A 22 19.14 -6.18 1.13
CA GLU A 22 18.64 -7.47 0.62
C GLU A 22 18.02 -7.34 -0.79
N LEU A 23 17.22 -6.29 -1.02
CA LEU A 23 16.62 -6.04 -2.33
C LEU A 23 17.67 -5.77 -3.42
N LYS A 24 18.68 -4.97 -3.11
CA LYS A 24 19.70 -4.54 -4.07
C LYS A 24 20.72 -5.64 -4.36
N ASP A 25 21.19 -6.32 -3.32
CA ASP A 25 22.35 -7.21 -3.41
C ASP A 25 21.95 -8.67 -3.70
N GLU A 26 20.75 -9.09 -3.28
CA GLU A 26 20.26 -10.46 -3.50
C GLU A 26 19.14 -10.51 -4.55
N LEU A 27 18.00 -9.86 -4.28
CA LEU A 27 16.79 -10.07 -5.08
C LEU A 27 16.88 -9.44 -6.47
N HIS A 28 17.53 -8.28 -6.61
CA HIS A 28 17.65 -7.60 -7.90
C HIS A 28 18.50 -8.41 -8.90
N PRO A 29 19.70 -8.92 -8.56
CA PRO A 29 20.45 -9.84 -9.42
C PRO A 29 19.65 -11.07 -9.82
N LEU A 30 18.95 -11.70 -8.88
CA LEU A 30 18.15 -12.90 -9.15
C LEU A 30 17.01 -12.61 -10.12
N LEU A 31 16.34 -11.47 -9.98
CA LEU A 31 15.28 -11.05 -10.88
C LEU A 31 15.82 -10.79 -12.30
N GLN A 32 17.03 -10.22 -12.42
CA GLN A 32 17.69 -10.10 -13.72
C GLN A 32 18.00 -11.47 -14.33
N MET A 33 18.43 -12.45 -13.52
CA MET A 33 18.66 -13.82 -14.00
C MET A 33 17.38 -14.51 -14.47
N VAL A 34 16.25 -14.25 -13.82
CA VAL A 34 14.93 -14.72 -14.26
C VAL A 34 14.56 -14.08 -15.60
N LYS A 35 14.79 -12.77 -15.76
CA LYS A 35 14.52 -12.05 -17.03
C LYS A 35 15.42 -12.54 -18.17
N ASN A 36 16.68 -12.84 -17.88
CA ASN A 36 17.64 -13.35 -18.84
C ASN A 36 17.44 -14.85 -19.18
N GLY A 37 16.47 -15.51 -18.54
CA GLY A 37 16.13 -16.92 -18.80
C GLY A 37 17.06 -17.95 -18.16
N THR A 38 18.04 -17.53 -17.35
CA THR A 38 18.94 -18.46 -16.63
C THR A 38 18.20 -19.29 -15.58
N ILE A 39 17.16 -18.69 -14.98
CA ILE A 39 16.25 -19.38 -14.06
C ILE A 39 14.95 -19.63 -14.84
N PRO A 40 14.51 -20.90 -14.99
CA PRO A 40 13.31 -21.21 -15.74
C PRO A 40 12.07 -20.63 -15.06
N GLN A 41 11.06 -20.31 -15.86
CA GLN A 41 9.76 -19.89 -15.35
C GLN A 41 9.11 -21.08 -14.61
N GLY A 42 8.81 -20.87 -13.33
CA GLY A 42 8.31 -21.90 -12.43
C GLY A 42 8.02 -21.35 -11.04
N LYS A 43 7.73 -22.25 -10.09
CA LYS A 43 7.36 -21.89 -8.71
C LYS A 43 8.43 -21.01 -8.04
N GLY A 44 9.72 -21.30 -8.25
CA GLY A 44 10.83 -20.49 -7.72
C GLY A 44 10.92 -19.09 -8.32
N SER A 45 10.77 -18.95 -9.64
CA SER A 45 10.76 -17.62 -10.28
C SER A 45 9.60 -16.74 -9.79
N ARG A 46 8.42 -17.32 -9.60
CA ARG A 46 7.24 -16.64 -9.06
C ARG A 46 7.46 -16.24 -7.60
N TYR A 47 8.05 -17.12 -6.81
CA TYR A 47 8.44 -16.82 -5.42
C TYR A 47 9.37 -15.61 -5.34
N LEU A 48 10.41 -15.58 -6.17
CA LEU A 48 11.35 -14.43 -6.22
C LEU A 48 10.65 -13.13 -6.62
N GLN A 49 9.75 -13.18 -7.60
CA GLN A 49 8.95 -12.02 -8.00
C GLN A 49 8.03 -11.53 -6.88
N THR A 50 7.32 -12.44 -6.21
CA THR A 50 6.42 -12.09 -5.10
C THR A 50 7.20 -11.56 -3.90
N LYS A 51 8.36 -12.17 -3.58
CA LYS A 51 9.23 -11.72 -2.49
C LYS A 51 9.78 -10.32 -2.78
N TYR A 52 10.23 -10.06 -4.01
CA TYR A 52 10.65 -8.73 -4.44
C TYR A 52 9.53 -7.69 -4.30
N GLN A 53 8.32 -8.02 -4.75
CA GLN A 53 7.16 -7.13 -4.61
C GLN A 53 6.78 -6.90 -3.15
N LEU A 54 6.81 -7.94 -2.30
CA LEU A 54 6.52 -7.84 -0.88
C LEU A 54 7.47 -6.86 -0.19
N TYR A 55 8.77 -7.06 -0.37
CA TYR A 55 9.81 -6.20 0.23
C TYR A 55 9.73 -4.77 -0.29
N LEU A 56 9.51 -4.57 -1.60
CA LEU A 56 9.32 -3.23 -2.17
C LEU A 56 8.12 -2.52 -1.55
N ASN A 57 7.00 -3.23 -1.39
CA ASN A 57 5.81 -2.69 -0.73
C ASN A 57 6.06 -2.39 0.75
N TYR A 58 6.77 -3.25 1.47
CA TYR A 58 7.16 -3.02 2.86
C TYR A 58 8.00 -1.74 2.98
N CYS A 59 9.06 -1.62 2.19
CA CYS A 59 9.91 -0.42 2.11
C CYS A 59 9.09 0.84 1.75
N ALA A 60 8.18 0.74 0.79
CA ALA A 60 7.30 1.86 0.43
C ALA A 60 6.41 2.29 1.60
N ASN A 61 5.84 1.35 2.37
CA ASN A 61 5.02 1.67 3.53
C ASN A 61 5.84 2.27 4.68
N ILE A 62 7.08 1.81 4.90
CA ILE A 62 8.00 2.44 5.86
C ILE A 62 8.33 3.88 5.42
N SER A 63 8.65 4.09 4.14
CA SER A 63 8.91 5.44 3.62
C SER A 63 7.72 6.38 3.82
N PHE A 64 6.49 5.87 3.65
CA PHE A 64 5.28 6.64 3.90
C PHE A 64 5.10 6.94 5.40
N TYR A 65 5.37 5.97 6.28
CA TYR A 65 5.38 6.19 7.73
C TYR A 65 6.39 7.28 8.12
N LEU A 66 7.60 7.26 7.54
CA LEU A 66 8.63 8.29 7.75
C LEU A 66 8.16 9.67 7.31
N VAL A 67 7.47 9.77 6.18
CA VAL A 67 6.88 11.03 5.68
C VAL A 67 5.76 11.54 6.60
N LEU A 68 4.93 10.67 7.15
CA LEU A 68 3.89 11.08 8.10
C LEU A 68 4.51 11.64 9.39
N LYS A 69 5.57 10.99 9.88
CA LYS A 69 6.31 11.44 11.06
C LYS A 69 7.04 12.77 10.82
N SER A 70 7.64 12.97 9.64
CA SER A 70 8.28 14.26 9.32
C SER A 70 7.28 15.42 9.24
N LYS A 71 6.05 15.15 8.82
CA LYS A 71 4.93 16.12 8.83
C LYS A 71 4.23 16.28 10.19
N ARG A 72 4.69 15.60 11.23
CA ARG A 72 4.11 15.61 12.59
C ARG A 72 2.62 15.24 12.63
N MET A 73 2.18 14.37 11.72
CA MET A 73 0.81 13.85 11.73
C MET A 73 0.68 12.70 12.74
N PRO A 74 -0.47 12.55 13.42
CA PRO A 74 -0.68 11.42 14.33
C PRO A 74 -0.75 10.12 13.52
N VAL A 75 0.18 9.21 13.78
CA VAL A 75 0.31 7.97 12.98
C VAL A 75 -0.50 6.81 13.58
N ARG A 76 -0.87 6.88 14.86
CA ARG A 76 -1.60 5.81 15.58
C ARG A 76 -2.93 5.43 14.93
N SER A 77 -3.60 6.36 14.27
CA SER A 77 -4.89 6.14 13.61
C SER A 77 -4.78 5.84 12.11
N HIS A 78 -3.56 5.81 11.54
CA HIS A 78 -3.37 5.60 10.11
C HIS A 78 -3.26 4.10 9.78
N PRO A 79 -3.91 3.60 8.71
CA PRO A 79 -3.88 2.18 8.31
C PRO A 79 -2.48 1.65 7.92
N VAL A 80 -1.46 2.51 7.91
CA VAL A 80 -0.09 2.12 7.53
C VAL A 80 0.55 1.27 8.61
N ILE A 81 0.21 1.48 9.88
CA ILE A 81 0.69 0.62 10.96
C ILE A 81 0.16 -0.81 10.77
N GLU A 82 -1.14 -0.96 10.52
CA GLU A 82 -1.76 -2.25 10.24
C GLU A 82 -1.10 -2.95 9.04
N ARG A 83 -0.81 -2.20 7.97
CA ARG A 83 -0.12 -2.72 6.78
C ARG A 83 1.31 -3.15 7.08
N LEU A 84 2.06 -2.37 7.86
CA LEU A 84 3.43 -2.72 8.26
C LEU A 84 3.48 -4.00 9.09
N VAL A 85 2.55 -4.16 10.03
CA VAL A 85 2.43 -5.39 10.82
C VAL A 85 2.07 -6.57 9.91
N ALA A 86 1.10 -6.41 9.01
CA ALA A 86 0.72 -7.47 8.07
C ALA A 86 1.87 -7.88 7.13
N TYR A 87 2.68 -6.93 6.66
CA TYR A 87 3.87 -7.28 5.89
C TYR A 87 4.91 -8.00 6.74
N ARG A 88 5.11 -7.58 8.00
CA ARG A 88 6.06 -8.24 8.90
C ARG A 88 5.65 -9.68 9.23
N THR A 89 4.36 -9.96 9.44
CA THR A 89 3.89 -11.34 9.63
C THR A 89 4.18 -12.19 8.39
N ILE A 90 3.86 -11.69 7.20
CA ILE A 90 4.15 -12.41 5.94
C ILE A 90 5.66 -12.64 5.77
N ILE A 91 6.51 -11.66 6.10
CA ILE A 91 7.97 -11.81 6.02
C ILE A 91 8.45 -12.92 6.96
N ASN A 92 7.90 -12.99 8.18
CA ASN A 92 8.24 -14.05 9.14
C ASN A 92 7.82 -15.43 8.63
N ASP A 93 6.63 -15.54 8.03
CA ASP A 93 6.14 -16.80 7.44
C ASP A 93 7.04 -17.26 6.27
N LEU A 94 7.55 -16.31 5.48
CA LEU A 94 8.49 -16.60 4.37
C LEU A 94 9.88 -17.03 4.85
N ALA A 95 10.29 -16.70 6.07
CA ALA A 95 11.62 -17.01 6.58
C ALA A 95 11.93 -18.52 6.57
N VAL A 96 10.93 -19.36 6.82
CA VAL A 96 11.07 -20.83 6.77
C VAL A 96 11.42 -21.32 5.36
N ILE A 97 10.86 -20.69 4.33
CA ILE A 97 11.12 -21.02 2.92
C ILE A 97 12.50 -20.49 2.52
N ASP A 98 12.84 -19.29 2.98
CA ASP A 98 14.14 -18.67 2.71
C ASP A 98 15.30 -19.48 3.27
N GLN A 99 15.16 -20.05 4.48
CA GLN A 99 16.17 -20.93 5.05
C GLN A 99 16.44 -22.15 4.15
N LYS A 100 15.38 -22.76 3.60
CA LYS A 100 15.51 -23.91 2.68
C LYS A 100 16.16 -23.54 1.35
N LEU A 101 15.88 -22.34 0.83
CA LEU A 101 16.41 -21.87 -0.46
C LEU A 101 17.78 -21.18 -0.36
N SER A 102 18.25 -20.89 0.87
CA SER A 102 19.46 -20.09 1.13
C SER A 102 20.71 -20.62 0.43
N SER A 103 20.92 -21.94 0.42
CA SER A 103 22.08 -22.58 -0.21
C SER A 103 22.07 -22.38 -1.73
N GLN A 104 20.93 -22.58 -2.38
CA GLN A 104 20.75 -22.42 -3.82
C GLN A 104 20.90 -20.95 -4.23
N VAL A 105 20.32 -20.03 -3.46
CA VAL A 105 20.43 -18.59 -3.70
C VAL A 105 21.89 -18.12 -3.61
N ARG A 106 22.63 -18.54 -2.58
CA ARG A 106 24.06 -18.20 -2.43
C ARG A 106 24.90 -18.69 -3.62
N MET A 107 24.65 -19.90 -4.11
CA MET A 107 25.35 -20.43 -5.29
C MET A 107 25.05 -19.61 -6.55
N LEU A 108 23.79 -19.23 -6.77
CA LEU A 108 23.39 -18.41 -7.91
C LEU A 108 24.01 -17.01 -7.86
N LEU A 109 24.02 -16.38 -6.68
CA LEU A 109 24.62 -15.06 -6.49
C LEU A 109 26.14 -15.09 -6.70
N LYS A 110 26.85 -16.09 -6.16
CA LYS A 110 28.28 -16.27 -6.40
C LYS A 110 28.59 -16.38 -7.89
N ASN A 111 27.83 -17.18 -8.63
CA ASN A 111 27.97 -17.33 -10.08
C ASN A 111 27.67 -16.04 -10.84
N TYR A 112 26.69 -15.25 -10.39
CA TYR A 112 26.35 -13.97 -11.00
C TYR A 112 27.48 -12.93 -10.83
N TYR A 113 28.00 -12.76 -9.61
CA TYR A 113 29.08 -11.81 -9.35
C TYR A 113 30.39 -12.22 -10.04
N ASN A 114 30.74 -13.52 -10.05
CA ASN A 114 31.88 -14.03 -10.82
C ASN A 114 31.76 -13.69 -12.32
N LYS A 115 30.59 -13.94 -12.92
CA LYS A 115 30.33 -13.59 -14.34
C LYS A 115 30.40 -12.08 -14.59
N LYS A 116 29.98 -11.26 -13.63
CA LYS A 116 30.05 -9.79 -13.72
C LYS A 116 31.51 -9.31 -13.65
N GLU A 117 32.31 -9.88 -12.76
CA GLU A 117 33.76 -9.59 -12.68
C GLU A 117 34.49 -10.00 -13.96
N ASP A 118 34.18 -11.18 -14.51
CA ASP A 118 34.77 -11.63 -15.78
C ASP A 118 34.40 -10.71 -16.95
N LYS A 119 33.15 -10.22 -17.01
CA LYS A 119 32.74 -9.21 -18.00
C LYS A 119 33.52 -7.91 -17.82
N ILE A 120 33.64 -7.40 -16.61
CA ILE A 120 34.40 -6.17 -16.32
C ILE A 120 35.89 -6.35 -16.67
N ARG A 121 36.47 -7.52 -16.38
CA ARG A 121 37.86 -7.84 -16.75
C ARG A 121 38.03 -7.92 -18.27
N ARG A 122 37.08 -8.51 -19.00
CA ARG A 122 37.09 -8.57 -20.47
C ARG A 122 36.92 -7.19 -21.10
N GLU A 123 35.98 -6.39 -20.62
CA GLU A 123 35.76 -5.01 -21.08
C GLU A 123 36.97 -4.12 -20.79
N LYS A 124 37.62 -4.25 -19.63
CA LYS A 124 38.88 -3.55 -19.33
C LYS A 124 40.01 -4.00 -20.26
N LYS A 125 40.11 -5.29 -20.58
CA LYS A 125 41.08 -5.79 -21.58
C LYS A 125 40.79 -5.27 -22.99
N PHE A 126 39.52 -5.09 -23.35
CA PHE A 126 39.09 -4.55 -24.65
C PHE A 126 39.27 -3.03 -24.75
N ALA A 127 39.04 -2.29 -23.65
CA ALA A 127 39.23 -0.85 -23.58
C ALA A 127 40.70 -0.42 -23.65
N VAL A 128 41.64 -1.30 -23.28
CA VAL A 128 43.09 -1.08 -23.48
C VAL A 128 43.49 -1.17 -24.96
N PHE A 129 42.64 -1.76 -25.82
CA PHE A 129 42.92 -1.95 -27.25
C PHE A 129 42.28 -0.90 -28.17
N LEU A 130 41.46 0.01 -27.64
CA LEU A 130 40.86 1.10 -28.43
C LEU A 130 41.63 2.42 -28.18
N PRO A 131 42.32 2.99 -29.18
CA PRO A 131 42.91 4.31 -29.05
C PRO A 131 41.80 5.35 -29.03
N LEU A 132 41.59 5.99 -27.87
CA LEU A 132 40.66 7.10 -27.71
C LEU A 132 41.38 8.43 -27.95
N ASP A 133 41.10 9.01 -29.12
CA ASP A 133 41.46 10.39 -29.43
C ASP A 133 40.77 11.37 -28.47
N VAL A 134 41.58 12.29 -27.96
CA VAL A 134 41.25 13.19 -26.86
C VAL A 134 40.59 14.47 -27.40
N LYS A 135 39.36 14.76 -26.99
CA LYS A 135 38.88 16.15 -26.86
C LYS A 135 38.26 16.40 -25.49
N LYS A 136 38.94 17.28 -24.74
CA LYS A 136 38.63 17.74 -23.38
C LYS A 136 37.48 18.75 -23.42
N ASN A 137 36.56 18.67 -22.45
CA ASN A 137 35.89 19.86 -21.92
C ASN A 137 35.68 19.72 -20.41
N LYS A 138 36.05 20.78 -19.69
CA LYS A 138 36.14 20.88 -18.21
C LYS A 138 34.80 21.35 -17.64
N PHE A 139 34.38 20.80 -16.48
CA PHE A 139 33.52 21.52 -15.53
C PHE A 139 34.01 21.34 -14.08
N LYS A 140 33.72 22.36 -13.27
CA LYS A 140 34.42 22.78 -12.04
C LYS A 140 33.97 22.05 -10.77
N ARG A 141 34.87 22.03 -9.77
CA ARG A 141 34.72 21.52 -8.39
C ARG A 141 33.84 22.41 -7.50
N ALA A 142 33.27 21.83 -6.45
CA ALA A 142 32.92 22.49 -5.17
C ALA A 142 33.40 21.60 -3.98
N PRO A 143 33.72 22.17 -2.80
CA PRO A 143 34.64 21.57 -1.83
C PRO A 143 33.97 20.91 -0.61
N ALA A 144 34.77 20.10 0.07
CA ALA A 144 34.49 19.37 1.31
C ALA A 144 34.71 20.21 2.58
N LEU A 145 34.01 19.88 3.67
CA LEU A 145 34.36 20.22 5.05
C LEU A 145 34.01 19.04 5.99
N ALA A 146 34.88 18.81 6.97
CA ALA A 146 34.97 17.62 7.80
C ALA A 146 34.93 17.95 9.32
N ASN A 147 34.71 16.90 10.13
CA ASN A 147 35.10 16.65 11.53
C ASN A 147 34.12 16.95 12.71
N GLY A 148 33.65 15.88 13.38
CA GLY A 148 34.14 15.47 14.72
C GLY A 148 33.32 15.71 16.02
N ARG A 149 33.02 14.59 16.73
CA ARG A 149 33.10 14.34 18.22
C ARG A 149 31.82 14.33 19.11
N ALA A 150 31.73 13.33 20.01
CA ALA A 150 30.75 13.09 21.11
C ALA A 150 31.40 13.34 22.50
N PRO A 151 30.67 13.38 23.68
CA PRO A 151 30.17 12.18 24.43
C PRO A 151 28.95 12.32 25.46
N ALA A 152 28.39 11.16 25.90
CA ALA A 152 27.80 10.64 27.19
C ALA A 152 26.81 11.37 28.17
N GLY A 153 25.88 10.59 28.82
CA GLY A 153 25.13 10.87 30.09
C GLY A 153 23.89 9.97 30.40
N GLU A 154 23.69 9.51 31.66
CA GLU A 154 22.95 8.35 32.29
C GLU A 154 21.38 8.35 32.50
N PRO A 155 20.74 7.25 32.99
CA PRO A 155 19.27 7.11 33.26
C PRO A 155 18.85 6.96 34.76
N SER A 156 17.57 7.17 35.09
CA SER A 156 16.94 6.86 36.39
C SER A 156 15.47 6.41 36.27
N ASP A 157 15.09 5.38 37.05
CA ASP A 157 13.79 4.66 37.15
C ASP A 157 12.67 5.43 37.87
N GLU A 158 11.40 5.23 37.45
CA GLU A 158 10.19 5.15 38.30
C GLU A 158 8.95 4.72 37.46
N SER A 159 8.15 3.74 37.95
CA SER A 159 6.69 3.49 37.72
C SER A 159 6.21 2.08 37.28
N ASP A 160 6.55 1.02 38.04
CA ASP A 160 6.08 -0.37 37.82
C ASP A 160 4.59 -0.63 38.13
N LEU A 161 3.81 0.35 38.60
CA LEU A 161 2.41 0.13 39.03
C LEU A 161 1.37 0.25 37.89
N ASP A 162 1.72 0.88 36.77
CA ASP A 162 0.82 1.06 35.62
C ASP A 162 0.92 -0.08 34.57
N GLU A 163 1.99 -0.88 34.62
CA GLU A 163 2.23 -1.96 33.64
C GLU A 163 1.25 -3.12 33.80
N GLU A 164 0.91 -3.49 35.03
CA GLU A 164 -0.02 -4.60 35.30
C GLU A 164 -1.45 -4.29 34.86
N ALA A 165 -1.88 -3.03 35.00
CA ALA A 165 -3.19 -2.57 34.53
C ALA A 165 -3.27 -2.60 32.99
N ALA A 166 -2.19 -2.19 32.31
CA ALA A 166 -2.09 -2.27 30.86
C ALA A 166 -2.14 -3.72 30.37
N LEU A 167 -1.41 -4.63 31.02
CA LEU A 167 -1.40 -6.06 30.67
C LEU A 167 -2.78 -6.72 30.82
N LYS A 168 -3.55 -6.37 31.86
CA LYS A 168 -4.92 -6.87 32.04
C LYS A 168 -5.85 -6.38 30.93
N TYR A 169 -5.73 -5.11 30.53
CA TYR A 169 -6.52 -4.54 29.42
C TYR A 169 -6.23 -5.22 28.07
N TYR A 170 -4.96 -5.48 27.75
CA TYR A 170 -4.59 -6.18 26.51
C TYR A 170 -5.11 -7.61 26.47
N LYS A 171 -5.03 -8.35 27.58
CA LYS A 171 -5.61 -9.69 27.69
C LYS A 171 -7.13 -9.68 27.45
N MET A 172 -7.85 -8.75 28.08
CA MET A 172 -9.30 -8.59 27.88
C MET A 172 -9.67 -8.25 26.42
N MET A 173 -8.83 -7.46 25.73
CA MET A 173 -9.04 -7.12 24.32
C MET A 173 -8.75 -8.29 23.38
N GLU A 174 -7.73 -9.10 23.69
CA GLU A 174 -7.40 -10.32 22.95
C GLU A 174 -8.55 -11.34 23.06
N GLU A 175 -9.13 -11.51 24.24
CA GLU A 175 -10.29 -12.36 24.48
C GLU A 175 -11.52 -11.90 23.69
N LYS A 176 -11.80 -10.58 23.65
CA LYS A 176 -12.90 -10.02 22.84
C LYS A 176 -12.73 -10.27 21.34
N LEU A 177 -11.50 -10.20 20.83
CA LEU A 177 -11.20 -10.48 19.42
C LEU A 177 -11.36 -11.97 19.09
N LYS A 178 -10.91 -12.86 19.98
CA LYS A 178 -11.12 -14.31 19.86
C LYS A 178 -12.60 -14.67 19.87
N LEU A 179 -13.40 -14.04 20.74
CA LEU A 179 -14.85 -14.21 20.79
C LEU A 179 -15.53 -13.77 19.48
N LYS A 180 -15.12 -12.63 18.90
CA LYS A 180 -15.68 -12.17 17.61
C LYS A 180 -15.32 -13.09 16.43
N ARG A 181 -14.11 -13.65 16.42
CA ARG A 181 -13.70 -14.62 15.39
C ARG A 181 -14.52 -15.91 15.50
N LYS A 182 -14.67 -16.44 16.72
CA LYS A 182 -15.55 -17.58 16.99
C LYS A 182 -16.99 -17.30 16.58
N GLN A 183 -17.54 -16.13 16.93
CA GLN A 183 -18.91 -15.76 16.52
C GLN A 183 -19.10 -15.71 15.00
N ASN A 184 -18.11 -15.23 14.23
CA ASN A 184 -18.18 -15.23 12.78
C ASN A 184 -18.04 -16.65 12.21
N GLU A 185 -17.13 -17.47 12.75
CA GLU A 185 -16.98 -18.86 12.35
C GLU A 185 -18.25 -19.67 12.67
N ASP A 186 -18.83 -19.49 13.86
CA ASP A 186 -20.08 -20.11 14.28
C ASP A 186 -21.26 -19.64 13.41
N GLN A 187 -21.27 -18.38 12.94
CA GLN A 187 -22.27 -17.86 11.98
C GLN A 187 -22.13 -18.49 10.60
N ASP A 188 -20.91 -18.55 10.04
CA ASP A 188 -20.65 -19.16 8.74
C ASP A 188 -20.99 -20.67 8.77
N THR A 189 -20.66 -21.35 9.87
CA THR A 189 -20.95 -22.78 10.06
C THR A 189 -22.46 -23.03 10.28
N ALA A 190 -23.15 -22.13 11.01
CA ALA A 190 -24.60 -22.20 11.19
C ALA A 190 -25.37 -21.88 9.89
N GLU A 191 -24.87 -20.97 9.04
CA GLU A 191 -25.43 -20.71 7.71
C GLU A 191 -25.26 -21.92 6.77
N GLU A 192 -24.11 -22.61 6.80
CA GLU A 192 -23.93 -23.87 6.06
C GLU A 192 -24.80 -25.01 6.60
N ALA A 193 -24.94 -25.13 7.93
CA ALA A 193 -25.79 -26.14 8.55
C ALA A 193 -27.29 -25.90 8.28
N ALA A 194 -27.76 -24.64 8.30
CA ALA A 194 -29.15 -24.29 8.00
C ALA A 194 -29.56 -24.57 6.54
N VAL A 195 -28.61 -24.56 5.60
CA VAL A 195 -28.85 -24.95 4.20
C VAL A 195 -29.04 -26.47 4.05
N LEU A 196 -28.41 -27.27 4.92
CA LEU A 196 -28.54 -28.72 4.96
C LEU A 196 -29.81 -29.19 5.71
N GLU A 197 -30.27 -28.45 6.71
CA GLU A 197 -31.45 -28.81 7.53
C GLU A 197 -32.80 -28.58 6.84
N GLY A 198 -32.86 -27.81 5.75
CA GLY A 198 -34.11 -27.43 5.09
C GLY A 198 -34.74 -28.49 4.17
N ALA A 199 -34.14 -29.67 4.01
CA ALA A 199 -34.60 -30.68 3.07
C ALA A 199 -35.41 -31.80 3.75
N ASP A 200 -36.65 -31.48 4.15
CA ASP A 200 -37.67 -32.51 4.47
C ASP A 200 -37.77 -33.50 3.30
N PRO A 201 -37.52 -34.81 3.51
CA PRO A 201 -37.52 -35.80 2.43
C PRO A 201 -38.90 -36.00 1.79
N ASP A 202 -39.97 -35.55 2.46
CA ASP A 202 -41.37 -35.75 2.04
C ASP A 202 -41.96 -34.54 1.29
N LYS A 203 -41.23 -33.43 1.16
CA LYS A 203 -41.67 -32.25 0.39
C LYS A 203 -41.27 -32.38 -1.07
N LYS A 204 -42.26 -32.27 -1.97
CA LYS A 204 -42.01 -32.17 -3.42
C LYS A 204 -41.05 -31.01 -3.69
N ARG A 205 -39.96 -31.27 -4.40
CA ARG A 205 -38.95 -30.25 -4.77
C ARG A 205 -39.62 -29.14 -5.57
N GLY A 206 -39.72 -27.95 -4.97
CA GLY A 206 -40.24 -26.77 -5.65
C GLY A 206 -39.27 -26.29 -6.74
N VAL A 207 -39.82 -25.70 -7.81
CA VAL A 207 -39.00 -25.09 -8.86
C VAL A 207 -38.32 -23.83 -8.33
N THR A 208 -37.01 -23.69 -8.56
CA THR A 208 -36.26 -22.52 -8.07
C THR A 208 -36.63 -21.25 -8.84
N TYR A 209 -36.48 -20.08 -8.20
CA TYR A 209 -36.73 -18.79 -8.86
C TYR A 209 -35.88 -18.58 -10.12
N GLN A 210 -34.66 -19.14 -10.13
CA GLN A 210 -33.76 -19.09 -11.28
C GLN A 210 -34.36 -19.83 -12.48
N MET A 211 -34.88 -21.05 -12.25
CA MET A 211 -35.56 -21.86 -13.27
C MET A 211 -36.90 -21.24 -13.71
N ILE A 212 -37.66 -20.61 -12.81
CA ILE A 212 -38.93 -19.94 -13.16
C ILE A 212 -38.69 -18.73 -14.06
N LYS A 213 -37.61 -17.97 -13.81
CA LYS A 213 -37.36 -16.70 -14.50
C LYS A 213 -36.42 -16.79 -15.70
N ASN A 214 -35.60 -17.83 -15.82
CA ASN A 214 -34.68 -18.08 -16.94
C ASN A 214 -33.95 -16.81 -17.44
N LYS A 215 -33.50 -15.97 -16.49
CA LYS A 215 -32.87 -14.67 -16.82
C LYS A 215 -31.46 -14.83 -17.40
N GLY A 216 -30.77 -15.95 -17.13
CA GLY A 216 -29.40 -16.18 -17.59
C GLY A 216 -28.37 -15.21 -17.00
N LEU A 217 -27.22 -15.07 -17.66
CA LEU A 217 -26.08 -14.27 -17.20
C LEU A 217 -26.22 -12.78 -17.58
N THR A 218 -27.23 -12.09 -17.06
CA THR A 218 -27.42 -10.65 -17.33
C THR A 218 -26.48 -9.77 -16.48
N PRO A 219 -25.91 -8.67 -17.05
CA PRO A 219 -25.15 -7.70 -16.29
C PRO A 219 -25.96 -7.03 -15.17
N ARG A 220 -25.28 -6.66 -14.08
CA ARG A 220 -25.92 -5.96 -12.95
C ARG A 220 -26.43 -4.58 -13.39
N ARG A 221 -27.75 -4.39 -13.36
CA ARG A 221 -28.41 -3.09 -13.60
C ARG A 221 -28.60 -2.30 -12.31
N LYS A 222 -28.47 -0.97 -12.35
CA LYS A 222 -28.67 -0.10 -11.17
C LYS A 222 -30.14 -0.09 -10.77
N LYS A 223 -30.43 0.14 -9.48
CA LYS A 223 -31.81 0.20 -8.95
C LYS A 223 -32.64 1.32 -9.63
N ILE A 224 -32.00 2.43 -10.00
CA ILE A 224 -32.64 3.57 -10.67
C ILE A 224 -33.14 3.18 -12.07
N ASP A 225 -32.45 2.27 -12.77
CA ASP A 225 -32.83 1.83 -14.11
C ASP A 225 -34.04 0.89 -14.11
N ARG A 226 -34.45 0.38 -12.95
CA ARG A 226 -35.64 -0.47 -12.81
C ARG A 226 -36.95 0.32 -12.92
N ASN A 227 -36.93 1.62 -12.59
CA ASN A 227 -38.10 2.48 -12.61
C ASN A 227 -37.85 3.71 -13.50
N PRO A 228 -38.50 3.80 -14.68
CA PRO A 228 -38.26 4.90 -15.62
C PRO A 228 -38.56 6.27 -14.99
N ARG A 229 -39.62 6.38 -14.17
CA ARG A 229 -39.98 7.63 -13.48
C ARG A 229 -38.86 8.13 -12.58
N VAL A 230 -38.28 7.22 -11.79
CA VAL A 230 -37.19 7.56 -10.86
C VAL A 230 -35.94 7.97 -11.64
N LYS A 231 -35.63 7.28 -12.73
CA LYS A 231 -34.52 7.63 -13.63
C LYS A 231 -34.67 9.02 -14.23
N HIS A 232 -35.85 9.36 -14.74
CA HIS A 232 -36.10 10.68 -15.32
C HIS A 232 -36.07 11.80 -14.27
N ARG A 233 -36.62 11.56 -13.07
CA ARG A 233 -36.52 12.51 -11.94
C ARG A 233 -35.07 12.81 -11.57
N GLU A 234 -34.24 11.77 -11.47
CA GLU A 234 -32.81 11.90 -11.17
C GLU A 234 -32.04 12.58 -12.30
N LYS A 235 -32.35 12.25 -13.56
CA LYS A 235 -31.76 12.89 -14.74
C LYS A 235 -32.06 14.39 -14.74
N PHE A 236 -33.31 14.78 -14.49
CA PHE A 236 -33.71 16.18 -14.38
C PHE A 236 -33.01 16.90 -13.23
N ARG A 237 -32.99 16.30 -12.03
CA ARG A 237 -32.29 16.85 -10.86
C ARG A 237 -30.81 17.13 -11.16
N ARG A 238 -30.11 16.15 -11.74
CA ARG A 238 -28.70 16.29 -12.14
C ARG A 238 -28.51 17.36 -13.21
N ALA A 239 -29.38 17.42 -14.21
CA ALA A 239 -29.33 18.46 -15.24
C ALA A 239 -29.52 19.86 -14.65
N ARG A 240 -30.46 20.03 -13.71
CA ARG A 240 -30.69 21.29 -13.01
C ARG A 240 -29.46 21.74 -12.22
N ILE A 241 -28.79 20.83 -11.52
CA ILE A 241 -27.54 21.12 -10.79
C ILE A 241 -26.43 21.55 -11.77
N ARG A 242 -26.23 20.84 -12.89
CA ARG A 242 -25.23 21.24 -13.89
C ARG A 242 -25.52 22.61 -14.49
N ARG A 243 -26.79 22.90 -14.79
CA ARG A 243 -27.22 24.19 -15.33
C ARG A 243 -26.89 25.33 -14.36
N ARG A 244 -27.11 25.16 -13.05
CA ARG A 244 -26.74 26.15 -12.01
C ARG A 244 -25.24 26.45 -11.98
N GLY A 245 -24.39 25.50 -12.34
CA GLY A 245 -22.95 25.70 -12.46
C GLY A 245 -22.57 26.51 -13.71
N GLN A 246 -23.27 26.32 -14.83
CA GLN A 246 -22.98 27.01 -16.09
C GLN A 246 -23.59 28.41 -16.16
N VAL A 247 -24.85 28.55 -15.74
CA VAL A 247 -25.62 29.79 -15.80
C VAL A 247 -26.20 30.05 -14.42
N ARG A 248 -26.00 31.27 -13.90
CA ARG A 248 -26.60 31.68 -12.62
C ARG A 248 -28.11 31.83 -12.81
N GLU A 249 -28.89 31.17 -11.97
CA GLU A 249 -30.35 31.38 -11.90
C GLU A 249 -30.64 32.79 -11.37
N VAL A 250 -31.77 33.37 -11.80
CA VAL A 250 -32.25 34.66 -11.28
C VAL A 250 -32.60 34.49 -9.80
N ARG A 251 -31.99 35.32 -8.94
CA ARG A 251 -32.30 35.37 -7.51
C ARG A 251 -33.35 36.45 -7.26
N ARG A 252 -34.31 36.17 -6.38
CA ARG A 252 -35.25 37.15 -5.86
C ARG A 252 -34.84 37.49 -4.43
N GLU A 253 -34.75 38.77 -4.12
CA GLU A 253 -34.42 39.24 -2.77
C GLU A 253 -35.70 39.21 -1.93
N VAL A 254 -35.82 38.19 -1.07
CA VAL A 254 -36.93 38.11 -0.10
C VAL A 254 -36.57 38.86 1.19
N GLN A 255 -35.27 39.06 1.44
CA GLN A 255 -34.74 39.73 2.63
C GLN A 255 -33.81 40.88 2.22
N ARG A 256 -33.58 41.81 3.15
CA ARG A 256 -32.67 42.95 2.96
C ARG A 256 -31.26 42.46 2.64
N TYR A 257 -30.59 43.16 1.73
CA TYR A 257 -29.25 42.80 1.26
C TYR A 257 -28.23 42.73 2.41
N GLY A 258 -27.64 41.55 2.59
CA GLY A 258 -26.61 41.27 3.61
C GLY A 258 -25.20 41.06 3.03
N GLY A 259 -24.99 41.34 1.74
CA GLY A 259 -23.73 41.11 1.04
C GLY A 259 -23.68 39.82 0.20
N GLU A 260 -22.64 39.72 -0.63
CA GLU A 260 -22.40 38.57 -1.53
C GLU A 260 -21.82 37.37 -0.78
N HIS A 261 -22.68 36.41 -0.43
CA HIS A 261 -22.30 35.23 0.38
C HIS A 261 -21.22 34.36 -0.29
N SER A 262 -21.15 34.35 -1.63
CA SER A 262 -20.15 33.57 -2.38
C SER A 262 -18.86 34.34 -2.67
N GLY A 263 -18.75 35.59 -2.18
CA GLY A 263 -17.61 36.47 -2.41
C GLY A 263 -17.60 37.16 -3.77
N ILE A 264 -16.92 38.31 -3.83
CA ILE A 264 -16.75 39.13 -5.04
C ILE A 264 -15.31 38.96 -5.56
N ARG A 265 -15.15 38.63 -6.84
CA ARG A 265 -13.84 38.50 -7.48
C ARG A 265 -13.61 39.65 -8.46
N ALA A 266 -12.84 40.65 -8.03
CA ALA A 266 -12.64 41.91 -8.76
C ALA A 266 -12.06 41.74 -10.19
N GLY A 267 -11.21 40.74 -10.41
CA GLY A 267 -10.54 40.53 -11.70
C GLY A 267 -11.37 39.84 -12.80
N VAL A 268 -12.60 39.40 -12.53
CA VAL A 268 -13.39 38.60 -13.49
C VAL A 268 -14.49 39.43 -14.15
N LYS A 269 -14.33 39.71 -15.46
CA LYS A 269 -15.35 40.37 -16.29
C LYS A 269 -16.21 39.30 -17.00
N LYS A 270 -17.53 39.32 -16.79
CA LYS A 270 -18.49 38.36 -17.39
C LYS A 270 -19.42 38.96 -18.45
N SER A 271 -19.13 40.17 -18.93
CA SER A 271 -19.92 40.83 -19.99
C SER A 271 -19.67 40.19 -21.35
N ARG A 272 -20.67 40.24 -22.24
CA ARG A 272 -20.51 39.92 -23.67
C ARG A 272 -19.92 41.15 -24.36
N LYS A 273 -18.81 41.01 -25.07
CA LYS A 273 -18.29 42.08 -25.93
C LYS A 273 -19.12 42.12 -27.22
N LEU A 274 -19.60 43.30 -27.58
CA LEU A 274 -20.21 43.54 -28.88
C LEU A 274 -19.06 43.84 -29.86
N GLN A 275 -19.14 43.25 -31.05
CA GLN A 275 -18.23 43.53 -32.17
C GLN A 275 -18.78 44.67 -33.01
#